data_AF-A0A554LK65-F1
#
_entry.id   AF-A0A554LK65-F1
#
_cell.length_a   1.000
_cell.length_b   1.000
_cell.length_c   1.000
_cell.angle_alpha   90.00
_cell.angle_beta   90.00
_cell.angle_gamma   90.00
#
_symmetry.space_group_name_H-M   'P 1'
#
loop_
_entity.id
_entity.type
_entity.pdbx_description
1 polymer ?
#
loop_
_entity_poly.entity_id
_entity_poly.type
_entity_poly.pdbx_seq_one_letter_code
_entity_poly.pdbx_strand_id
1 'polypeptide(L)'
;MQNLFQPLPLVNPKILLFIFIIDLVFLAINFFIQIKFKLNNLASKNIKNSFHSLFYTCIISVLVLLFFWWQNLPLFNYYLWWFLLAIIVIIWLLNILRYRIFIYKKDYIKDLKNQQFIKYLP
;
A
#
# COMPACT_ATOMS: atom_id res chain seq x y z
N MET A 1 37.19 17.57 -19.53
CA MET A 1 35.89 16.97 -19.16
C MET A 1 36.12 15.55 -18.61
N GLN A 2 36.57 15.39 -17.37
CA GLN A 2 37.01 14.08 -16.84
C GLN A 2 36.51 13.75 -15.42
N ASN A 3 35.45 14.40 -14.92
CA ASN A 3 34.87 14.12 -13.61
C ASN A 3 33.41 13.62 -13.66
N LEU A 4 33.02 12.86 -14.69
CA LEU A 4 31.64 12.38 -14.85
C LEU A 4 31.39 10.94 -14.36
N PHE A 5 32.43 10.23 -13.91
CA PHE A 5 32.31 8.90 -13.31
C PHE A 5 33.01 8.89 -11.95
N GLN A 6 32.49 9.65 -10.99
CA GLN A 6 32.74 9.30 -9.60
C GLN A 6 32.01 7.97 -9.35
N PRO A 7 32.68 6.93 -8.82
CA PRO A 7 31.98 5.73 -8.40
C PRO A 7 30.96 6.16 -7.35
N LEU A 8 29.69 5.84 -7.59
CA LEU A 8 28.65 6.08 -6.60
C LEU A 8 29.11 5.48 -5.27
N PRO A 9 28.88 6.17 -4.13
CA PRO A 9 29.30 5.66 -2.84
C PRO A 9 28.76 4.25 -2.65
N LEU A 10 29.67 3.31 -2.37
CA LEU A 10 29.39 1.93 -2.01
C LEU A 10 28.23 1.93 -1.01
N VAL A 11 27.12 1.38 -1.46
CA VAL A 11 25.83 1.51 -0.80
C VAL A 11 25.92 0.93 0.59
N ASN A 12 25.48 1.71 1.58
CA ASN A 12 25.50 1.29 2.96
C ASN A 12 24.51 0.10 3.12
N PRO A 13 24.98 -1.11 3.44
CA PRO A 13 24.12 -2.30 3.51
C PRO A 13 22.98 -2.15 4.52
N LYS A 14 23.15 -1.23 5.49
CA LYS A 14 22.11 -0.84 6.45
C LYS A 14 20.85 -0.28 5.77
N ILE A 15 20.99 0.45 4.67
CA ILE A 15 19.85 1.07 3.96
C ILE A 15 19.03 0.01 3.24
N LEU A 16 19.68 -0.95 2.58
CA LEU A 16 19.01 -2.09 1.94
C LEU A 16 18.27 -2.94 2.96
N LEU A 17 18.91 -3.23 4.09
CA LEU A 17 18.31 -4.01 5.17
C LEU A 17 17.09 -3.28 5.76
N PHE A 18 17.17 -1.95 5.90
CA PHE A 18 16.04 -1.12 6.33
C PHE A 18 14.85 -1.17 5.37
N ILE A 19 15.10 -1.04 4.05
CA ILE A 19 14.07 -1.15 3.01
C ILE A 19 13.39 -2.53 3.07
N PHE A 20 14.19 -3.59 3.18
CA PHE A 20 13.69 -4.96 3.23
C PHE A 20 12.83 -5.24 4.48
N ILE A 21 13.25 -4.73 5.65
CA ILE A 21 12.45 -4.81 6.87
C ILE A 21 11.11 -4.08 6.69
N ILE A 22 11.12 -2.90 6.08
CA ILE A 22 9.89 -2.14 5.85
C ILE A 22 8.91 -2.90 4.97
N ASP A 23 9.37 -3.51 3.88
CA ASP A 23 8.51 -4.34 3.01
C ASP A 23 7.92 -5.53 3.76
N LEU A 24 8.73 -6.21 4.58
CA LEU A 24 8.24 -7.30 5.44
C LEU A 24 7.18 -6.84 6.43
N VAL A 25 7.35 -5.65 7.02
CA VAL A 25 6.36 -5.05 7.93
C VAL A 25 5.06 -4.75 7.17
N PHE A 26 5.13 -4.16 5.98
CA PHE A 26 3.95 -3.91 5.15
C PHE A 26 3.21 -5.21 4.77
N LEU A 27 3.94 -6.27 4.41
CA LEU A 27 3.39 -7.60 4.14
C LEU A 27 2.70 -8.20 5.38
N ALA A 28 3.34 -8.13 6.54
CA ALA A 28 2.79 -8.63 7.79
C ALA A 28 1.49 -7.89 8.16
N ILE A 29 1.48 -6.56 8.06
CA ILE A 29 0.27 -5.75 8.33
C ILE A 29 -0.87 -6.13 7.37
N ASN A 30 -0.58 -6.29 6.08
CA ASN A 30 -1.57 -6.73 5.10
C ASN A 30 -2.18 -8.08 5.47
N PHE A 31 -1.34 -9.05 5.88
CA PHE A 31 -1.78 -10.36 6.34
C PHE A 31 -2.67 -10.29 7.60
N PHE A 32 -2.30 -9.49 8.59
CA PHE A 32 -3.12 -9.27 9.79
C PHE A 32 -4.48 -8.64 9.46
N ILE A 33 -4.53 -7.69 8.52
CA ILE A 33 -5.78 -7.09 8.04
C ILE A 33 -6.66 -8.14 7.36
N GLN A 34 -6.08 -9.06 6.57
CA GLN A 34 -6.85 -10.14 5.95
C GLN A 34 -7.50 -11.08 6.97
N ILE A 35 -6.78 -11.42 8.05
CA ILE A 35 -7.28 -12.29 9.12
C ILE A 35 -8.38 -11.59 9.92
N LYS A 36 -8.16 -10.33 10.31
CA LYS A 36 -9.08 -9.59 11.18
C LYS A 36 -10.40 -9.22 10.50
N PHE A 37 -10.38 -8.94 9.19
CA PHE A 37 -11.58 -8.59 8.42
C PHE A 37 -12.15 -9.79 7.64
N LYS A 38 -12.43 -10.90 8.35
CA LYS A 38 -13.08 -12.09 7.77
C LYS A 38 -14.60 -11.90 7.50
N LEU A 39 -15.16 -10.75 7.90
CA LEU A 39 -16.58 -10.42 7.68
C LEU A 39 -16.86 -10.22 6.19
N ASN A 40 -17.84 -10.96 5.67
CA ASN A 40 -18.18 -11.05 4.25
C ASN A 40 -19.21 -9.99 3.81
N ASN A 41 -19.07 -8.75 4.30
CA ASN A 41 -19.92 -7.63 3.92
C ASN A 41 -19.30 -6.88 2.72
N LEU A 42 -20.12 -6.31 1.84
CA LEU A 42 -19.63 -5.53 0.68
C LEU A 42 -18.78 -4.33 1.15
N ALA A 43 -19.17 -3.69 2.26
CA ALA A 43 -18.44 -2.57 2.83
C ALA A 43 -17.03 -2.97 3.33
N SER A 44 -16.88 -4.14 3.95
CA SER A 44 -15.57 -4.64 4.39
C SER A 44 -14.72 -5.08 3.21
N LYS A 45 -15.32 -5.62 2.14
CA LYS A 45 -14.62 -6.00 0.91
C LYS A 45 -14.00 -4.78 0.21
N ASN A 46 -14.72 -3.68 0.11
CA ASN A 46 -14.21 -2.45 -0.52
C ASN A 46 -13.09 -1.78 0.29
N ILE A 47 -13.22 -1.76 1.62
CA ILE A 47 -12.15 -1.28 2.51
C ILE A 47 -10.91 -2.18 2.38
N LYS A 48 -11.11 -3.50 2.42
CA LYS A 48 -10.03 -4.48 2.27
C LYS A 48 -9.31 -4.31 0.93
N ASN A 49 -10.04 -4.18 -0.17
CA ASN A 49 -9.45 -3.92 -1.48
C ASN A 49 -8.66 -2.61 -1.51
N SER A 50 -9.16 -1.55 -0.90
CA SER A 50 -8.45 -0.26 -0.85
C SER A 50 -7.13 -0.36 -0.07
N PHE A 51 -7.13 -1.05 1.06
CA PHE A 51 -5.89 -1.35 1.78
C PHE A 51 -4.96 -2.22 0.95
N HIS A 52 -5.48 -3.27 0.30
CA HIS A 52 -4.68 -4.18 -0.49
C HIS A 52 -3.99 -3.45 -1.66
N SER A 53 -4.71 -2.57 -2.35
CA SER A 53 -4.14 -1.70 -3.38
C SER A 53 -3.06 -0.78 -2.81
N LEU A 54 -3.27 -0.15 -1.64
CA LEU A 54 -2.24 0.66 -0.96
C LEU A 54 -0.97 -0.15 -0.72
N PHE A 55 -1.08 -1.32 -0.09
CA PHE A 55 0.10 -2.17 0.20
C PHE A 55 0.79 -2.63 -1.07
N TYR A 56 0.06 -3.05 -2.10
CA TYR A 56 0.67 -3.41 -3.39
C TYR A 56 1.37 -2.24 -4.06
N THR A 57 0.77 -1.04 -4.06
CA THR A 57 1.45 0.14 -4.61
C THR A 57 2.73 0.47 -3.88
N CYS A 58 2.79 0.28 -2.55
CA CYS A 58 4.01 0.49 -1.76
C CYS A 58 5.06 -0.56 -2.12
N ILE A 59 4.71 -1.85 -2.10
CA ILE A 59 5.65 -2.95 -2.40
C ILE A 59 6.19 -2.82 -3.83
N ILE A 60 5.33 -2.57 -4.81
CA ILE A 60 5.75 -2.39 -6.21
C ILE A 60 6.67 -1.18 -6.32
N SER A 61 6.35 -0.06 -5.67
CA SER A 61 7.20 1.14 -5.69
C SER A 61 8.57 0.88 -5.06
N VAL A 62 8.65 0.10 -3.99
CA VAL A 62 9.93 -0.28 -3.36
C VAL A 62 10.72 -1.26 -4.24
N LEU A 63 10.07 -2.25 -4.86
CA LEU A 63 10.70 -3.16 -5.82
C LEU A 63 11.25 -2.42 -7.04
N VAL A 64 10.51 -1.43 -7.54
CA VAL A 64 10.97 -0.55 -8.63
C VAL A 64 12.21 0.24 -8.21
N LEU A 65 12.24 0.77 -6.98
CA LEU A 65 13.43 1.43 -6.45
C LEU A 65 14.61 0.46 -6.33
N LEU A 66 14.39 -0.76 -5.83
CA LEU A 66 15.41 -1.82 -5.78
C LEU A 66 15.95 -2.16 -7.17
N PHE A 67 15.09 -2.21 -8.19
CA PHE A 67 15.48 -2.46 -9.57
C PHE A 67 16.33 -1.33 -10.15
N PHE A 68 15.90 -0.06 -10.01
CA PHE A 68 16.68 1.09 -10.45
C PHE A 68 18.02 1.21 -9.72
N TRP A 69 18.01 0.87 -8.44
CA TRP A 69 19.20 0.79 -7.61
C TRP A 69 20.17 -0.28 -8.12
N TRP A 70 19.67 -1.49 -8.44
CA TRP A 70 20.48 -2.56 -9.02
C TRP A 70 21.12 -2.17 -10.36
N GLN A 71 20.42 -1.34 -11.14
CA GLN A 71 20.92 -0.77 -12.40
C GLN A 71 21.93 0.38 -12.21
N ASN A 72 22.26 0.77 -10.97
CA ASN A 72 23.14 1.90 -10.63
C ASN A 72 22.75 3.21 -11.32
N LEU A 73 21.45 3.42 -11.59
CA LEU A 73 20.98 4.63 -12.25
C LEU A 73 21.01 5.81 -11.27
N PRO A 74 21.77 6.88 -11.54
CA PRO A 74 21.97 7.99 -10.61
C PRO A 74 20.73 8.91 -10.47
N LEU A 75 19.64 8.61 -11.16
CA LEU A 75 18.48 9.49 -11.27
C LEU A 75 17.57 9.51 -10.03
N PHE A 76 17.75 8.60 -9.08
CA PHE A 76 16.88 8.52 -7.90
C PHE A 76 17.58 8.89 -6.60
N ASN A 77 17.40 10.15 -6.20
CA ASN A 77 17.66 10.55 -4.83
C ASN A 77 16.66 9.82 -3.92
N TYR A 78 17.16 8.98 -3.01
CA TYR A 78 16.34 8.19 -2.10
C TYR A 78 15.35 9.06 -1.30
N TYR A 79 15.75 10.27 -0.91
CA TYR A 79 14.89 11.19 -0.17
C TYR A 79 13.65 11.59 -0.97
N LEU A 80 13.80 11.83 -2.27
CA LEU A 80 12.68 12.18 -3.15
C LEU A 80 11.72 11.00 -3.32
N TRP A 81 12.23 9.77 -3.36
CA TRP A 81 11.37 8.59 -3.47
C TRP A 81 10.58 8.32 -2.19
N TRP A 82 11.21 8.45 -1.02
CA TRP A 82 10.51 8.36 0.26
C TRP A 82 9.44 9.44 0.41
N PHE A 83 9.71 10.65 -0.09
CA PHE A 83 8.72 11.73 -0.11
C PHE A 83 7.53 11.39 -1.02
N LEU A 84 7.78 10.86 -2.22
CA LEU A 84 6.74 10.37 -3.14
C LEU A 84 5.89 9.26 -2.51
N LEU A 85 6.54 8.27 -1.90
CA LEU A 85 5.87 7.19 -1.17
C LEU A 85 5.00 7.74 -0.04
N ALA A 86 5.49 8.71 0.74
CA ALA A 86 4.71 9.33 1.79
C ALA A 86 3.45 10.03 1.24
N ILE A 87 3.55 10.76 0.13
CA ILE A 87 2.40 11.39 -0.53
C ILE A 87 1.37 10.33 -0.98
N ILE A 88 1.83 9.25 -1.61
CA ILE A 88 0.95 8.16 -2.08
C ILE A 88 0.20 7.55 -0.89
N VAL A 89 0.90 7.28 0.21
CA VAL A 89 0.30 6.74 1.45
C VAL A 89 -0.75 7.70 2.02
N ILE A 90 -0.46 9.01 2.05
CA ILE A 90 -1.40 10.03 2.53
C ILE A 90 -2.67 10.07 1.66
N ILE A 91 -2.52 10.08 0.32
CA ILE A 91 -3.65 10.09 -0.62
C ILE A 91 -4.54 8.86 -0.41
N TRP A 92 -3.93 7.68 -0.26
CA TRP A 92 -4.68 6.45 -0.01
C TRP A 92 -5.37 6.46 1.35
N LEU A 93 -4.71 6.94 2.41
CA LEU A 93 -5.32 7.09 3.74
C LEU A 93 -6.54 8.01 3.69
N LEU A 94 -6.45 9.14 2.98
CA LEU A 94 -7.58 10.06 2.78
C LEU A 94 -8.73 9.39 2.03
N ASN A 95 -8.44 8.59 1.00
CA ASN A 95 -9.46 7.82 0.28
C ASN A 95 -10.17 6.79 1.18
N ILE A 96 -9.42 6.08 2.02
CA ILE A 96 -9.98 5.11 2.98
C ILE A 96 -10.84 5.83 4.03
N LEU A 97 -10.37 6.95 4.56
CA LEU A 97 -11.12 7.80 5.50
C LEU A 97 -12.42 8.32 4.87
N ARG A 98 -12.35 8.84 3.64
CA ARG A 98 -13.52 9.30 2.89
C ARG A 98 -14.54 8.17 2.71
N TYR A 99 -14.08 6.97 2.36
CA TYR A 99 -14.96 5.80 2.22
C TYR A 99 -15.65 5.46 3.55
N ARG A 100 -14.89 5.46 4.65
CA ARG A 100 -15.42 5.15 5.99
C ARG A 100 -16.46 6.15 6.48
N ILE A 101 -16.26 7.45 6.21
CA ILE A 101 -17.17 8.51 6.68
C ILE A 101 -18.44 8.59 5.82
N PHE A 102 -18.32 8.58 4.50
CA PHE A 102 -19.43 8.90 3.61
C PHE A 102 -20.13 7.69 2.99
N ILE A 103 -19.40 6.61 2.72
CA ILE A 103 -19.90 5.49 1.89
C ILE A 103 -20.29 4.28 2.74
N TYR A 104 -19.56 4.03 3.84
CA TYR A 104 -19.77 2.87 4.71
C TYR A 104 -21.23 2.75 5.20
N LYS A 105 -21.85 3.85 5.63
CA LYS A 105 -23.25 3.84 6.13
C LYS A 105 -24.24 3.42 5.04
N LYS A 106 -24.01 3.84 3.80
CA LYS A 106 -24.90 3.54 2.66
C LYS A 106 -24.79 2.08 2.23
N ASP A 107 -23.57 1.56 2.19
CA ASP A 107 -23.31 0.16 1.82
C ASP A 107 -23.76 -0.81 2.92
N TYR A 108 -23.57 -0.45 4.20
CA TYR A 108 -24.05 -1.25 5.33
C TYR A 108 -25.59 -1.42 5.31
N ILE A 109 -26.33 -0.34 5.05
CA ILE A 109 -27.81 -0.40 4.97
C ILE A 109 -28.26 -1.24 3.76
N LYS A 110 -27.55 -1.16 2.62
CA LYS A 110 -27.84 -2.00 1.45
C LYS A 110 -27.58 -3.48 1.73
N ASP A 111 -26.48 -3.81 2.40
CA ASP A 111 -26.17 -5.20 2.79
C ASP A 111 -27.24 -5.78 3.72
N LEU A 112 -27.69 -4.99 4.69
CA LEU A 112 -28.73 -5.41 5.64
C LEU A 112 -30.06 -5.68 4.94
N LYS A 113 -30.43 -4.84 3.96
CA LYS A 113 -31.62 -5.08 3.12
C LYS A 113 -31.45 -6.34 2.26
N ASN A 114 -30.31 -6.53 1.60
CA ASN A 114 -30.07 -7.69 0.76
C ASN A 114 -30.09 -9.01 1.56
N GLN A 115 -29.52 -9.03 2.77
CA GLN A 115 -29.57 -10.19 3.65
C GLN A 115 -31.00 -10.52 4.11
N GLN A 116 -31.84 -9.50 4.35
CA GLN A 116 -33.25 -9.72 4.64
C GLN A 116 -33.97 -10.34 3.44
N PHE A 117 -33.78 -9.82 2.23
CA PHE A 117 -34.42 -10.38 1.02
C PHE A 117 -34.04 -11.85 0.76
N ILE A 118 -32.78 -12.23 0.95
CA ILE A 118 -32.31 -13.62 0.75
C ILE A 118 -32.96 -14.58 1.76
N LYS A 119 -33.29 -14.11 2.97
CA LYS A 119 -33.95 -14.94 3.99
C LYS A 119 -35.42 -15.26 3.66
N TYR A 120 -36.03 -14.53 2.73
CA TYR A 120 -37.43 -14.71 2.29
C TYR A 120 -37.55 -15.29 0.88
N LEU A 121 -36.45 -15.67 0.23
CA LEU A 121 -36.49 -16.49 -0.97
C LEU A 121 -36.65 -17.98 -0.54
N PRO A 122 -37.69 -18.69 -1.03
CA PRO A 122 -37.96 -20.08 -0.67
C PRO A 122 -36.87 -21.04 -1.16
#